data_AF-A0A210R263-F1
#
_entry.id   AF-A0A210R263-F1
#
_cell.length_a   1.000
_cell.length_b   1.000
_cell.length_c   1.000
_cell.angle_alpha   90.00
_cell.angle_beta   90.00
_cell.angle_gamma   90.00
#
_symmetry.space_group_name_H-M   'P 1'
#
loop_
_entity.id
_entity.type
_entity.pdbx_description
1 polymer ?
#
loop_
_entity_poly.entity_id
_entity_poly.type
_entity_poly.pdbx_seq_one_letter_code
_entity_poly.pdbx_strand_id
1 'polypeptide(L)'
;MLLSLKSNTGYLYNCTVVTDEIDTEYLYNCTVVTDEIDTEYLYNCTVVTDEIDTEYLYNCTVVTDEIDTEYLYNCTVVTDEIDTEYLYNCTVVTDEIDTEYLYNCTVVTDEIDTEYLYNCTVVTDEIDTEYLYNCTVVTDEIDTEYLYNCTVVTDEIDTEYLYNCTVVTDEIDTEYLYNCTVVTDEIDTEYLYNCTVVTDEIDTEYLYNCTVVTDEIDTEYLYNCTVVTDEIDTEYLYNCTVVTDEIDTEYLYNCTVVTDEIDTEYLYNCTVVTDEIDTEYLYNCTVVTD
;
A
#
# COMPACT_ATOMS: atom_id res chain seq x y z
N MET A 1 47.51 -16.58 15.07
CA MET A 1 47.25 -17.35 16.30
C MET A 1 45.76 -17.27 16.47
N LEU A 2 45.03 -18.20 15.84
CA LEU A 2 43.59 -18.31 16.01
C LEU A 2 43.38 -18.80 17.44
N LEU A 3 42.73 -17.98 18.25
CA LEU A 3 42.29 -18.34 19.58
C LEU A 3 40.81 -18.66 19.45
N SER A 4 40.47 -19.95 19.48
CA SER A 4 39.13 -20.36 19.93
C SER A 4 39.08 -19.99 21.41
N LEU A 5 38.60 -18.79 21.67
CA LEU A 5 38.37 -18.21 22.98
C LEU A 5 36.93 -17.71 22.93
N LYS A 6 36.03 -18.32 23.71
CA LYS A 6 34.88 -17.56 24.22
C LYS A 6 35.45 -16.30 24.85
N SER A 7 35.20 -15.14 24.25
CA SER A 7 35.62 -13.87 24.83
C SER A 7 34.65 -13.48 25.94
N ASN A 8 34.61 -14.24 27.02
CA ASN A 8 33.70 -14.00 28.14
C ASN A 8 34.27 -12.86 29.02
N THR A 9 34.23 -11.66 28.47
CA THR A 9 34.68 -10.41 29.09
C THR A 9 33.54 -9.42 28.99
N GLY A 10 33.14 -8.75 30.07
CA GLY A 10 32.00 -7.83 30.01
C GLY A 10 32.12 -6.67 28.99
N TYR A 11 33.27 -6.49 28.34
CA TYR A 11 33.50 -5.40 27.40
C TYR A 11 34.52 -5.76 26.30
N LEU A 12 34.16 -5.53 25.03
CA LEU A 12 35.04 -5.54 23.87
C LEU A 12 35.02 -4.17 23.16
N TYR A 13 36.20 -3.57 22.98
CA TYR A 13 36.34 -2.22 22.41
C TYR A 13 37.51 -2.11 21.43
N ASN A 14 37.30 -1.45 20.28
CA ASN A 14 38.33 -1.11 19.30
C ASN A 14 39.16 -2.33 18.87
N CYS A 15 38.47 -3.39 18.47
CA CYS A 15 39.02 -4.72 18.35
C CYS A 15 38.77 -5.35 16.97
N THR A 16 39.57 -6.35 16.64
CA THR A 16 39.25 -7.29 15.56
C THR A 16 39.16 -8.66 16.20
N VAL A 17 37.99 -9.29 16.08
CA VAL A 17 37.66 -10.55 16.75
C VAL A 17 37.38 -11.59 15.68
N VAL A 18 38.03 -12.74 15.83
CA VAL A 18 37.74 -13.94 15.05
C VAL A 18 37.66 -15.09 16.04
N THR A 19 36.44 -15.50 16.35
CA THR A 19 36.10 -16.49 17.39
C THR A 19 34.99 -17.39 16.89
N ASP A 20 34.62 -18.40 17.68
CA ASP A 20 33.42 -19.19 17.39
C ASP A 20 32.19 -18.47 17.99
N GLU A 21 32.31 -17.86 19.18
CA GLU A 21 31.18 -17.24 19.91
C GLU A 21 31.65 -15.98 20.67
N ILE A 22 30.78 -14.96 20.71
CA ILE A 22 30.91 -13.76 21.54
C ILE A 22 29.74 -13.69 22.51
N ASP A 23 30.06 -13.72 23.81
CA ASP A 23 29.13 -13.50 24.93
C ASP A 23 29.72 -12.37 25.79
N THR A 24 29.18 -11.16 25.62
CA THR A 24 29.66 -9.95 26.31
C THR A 24 28.54 -8.94 26.52
N GLU A 25 28.53 -8.20 27.63
CA GLU A 25 27.56 -7.11 27.82
C GLU A 25 27.69 -6.00 26.75
N TYR A 26 28.91 -5.72 26.27
CA TYR A 26 29.15 -4.60 25.35
C TYR A 26 30.20 -4.92 24.27
N LEU A 27 29.85 -4.68 23.01
CA LEU A 27 30.73 -4.78 21.83
C LEU A 27 30.74 -3.48 21.01
N TYR A 28 31.86 -2.75 21.01
CA TYR A 28 31.96 -1.40 20.44
C TYR A 28 33.14 -1.20 19.48
N ASN A 29 32.87 -0.57 18.33
CA ASN A 29 33.88 -0.19 17.34
C ASN A 29 34.79 -1.37 16.95
N CYS A 30 34.20 -2.56 16.73
CA CYS A 30 34.93 -3.77 16.41
C CYS A 30 34.62 -4.27 15.00
N THR A 31 35.56 -5.03 14.45
CA THR A 31 35.34 -5.87 13.27
C THR A 31 35.28 -7.31 13.73
N VAL A 32 34.17 -7.99 13.49
CA VAL A 32 33.85 -9.30 14.05
C VAL A 32 33.61 -10.29 12.93
N VAL A 33 34.21 -11.47 13.07
CA VAL A 33 33.83 -12.69 12.34
C VAL A 33 33.66 -13.79 13.38
N THR A 34 32.44 -14.29 13.56
CA THR A 34 32.12 -15.32 14.56
C THR A 34 30.97 -16.19 14.05
N ASP A 35 30.58 -17.24 14.76
CA ASP A 35 29.37 -17.99 14.43
C ASP A 35 28.16 -17.33 15.14
N GLU A 36 28.30 -16.99 16.43
CA GLU A 36 27.21 -16.39 17.24
C GLU A 36 27.65 -15.13 18.02
N ILE A 37 26.74 -14.17 18.17
CA ILE A 37 26.87 -12.98 19.04
C ILE A 37 25.67 -12.91 19.99
N ASP A 38 25.93 -12.95 21.30
CA ASP A 38 25.00 -12.63 22.38
C ASP A 38 25.56 -11.43 23.17
N THR A 39 24.91 -10.27 23.04
CA THR A 39 25.33 -9.04 23.74
C THR A 39 24.18 -8.13 24.13
N GLU A 40 24.30 -7.37 25.22
CA GLU A 40 23.29 -6.32 25.50
C GLU A 40 23.40 -5.15 24.49
N TYR A 41 24.62 -4.76 24.10
CA TYR A 41 24.84 -3.69 23.12
C TYR A 41 25.90 -4.01 22.07
N LEU A 42 25.51 -3.89 20.80
CA LEU A 42 26.37 -3.98 19.63
C LEU A 42 26.40 -2.65 18.85
N TYR A 43 27.52 -1.93 18.92
CA TYR A 43 27.58 -0.52 18.46
C TYR A 43 28.78 -0.22 17.54
N ASN A 44 28.53 0.47 16.42
CA ASN A 44 29.55 0.88 15.44
C ASN A 44 30.44 -0.29 14.95
N CYS A 45 29.88 -1.47 14.76
CA CYS A 45 30.63 -2.65 14.37
C CYS A 45 30.45 -3.01 12.90
N THR A 46 31.42 -3.76 12.37
CA THR A 46 31.27 -4.50 11.11
C THR A 46 31.29 -5.97 11.46
N VAL A 47 30.18 -6.66 11.19
CA VAL A 47 29.92 -8.02 11.68
C VAL A 47 29.65 -8.94 10.50
N VAL A 48 30.29 -10.11 10.54
CA VAL A 48 29.91 -11.30 9.76
C VAL A 48 29.71 -12.41 10.77
N THR A 49 28.50 -12.94 10.88
CA THR A 49 28.13 -13.99 11.84
C THR A 49 27.05 -14.87 11.26
N ASP A 50 26.65 -15.95 11.93
CA ASP A 50 25.46 -16.72 11.56
C ASP A 50 24.24 -16.12 12.32
N GLU A 51 24.38 -15.83 13.62
CA GLU A 51 23.29 -15.30 14.46
C GLU A 51 23.71 -14.08 15.31
N ILE A 52 22.78 -13.13 15.49
CA ILE A 52 22.87 -12.01 16.46
C ILE A 52 21.65 -12.01 17.38
N ASP A 53 21.89 -12.11 18.69
CA ASP A 53 20.94 -11.81 19.76
C ASP A 53 21.44 -10.59 20.54
N THR A 54 20.69 -9.48 20.50
CA THR A 54 21.07 -8.27 21.25
C THR A 54 19.90 -7.37 21.65
N GLU A 55 19.98 -6.70 22.79
CA GLU A 55 18.97 -5.66 23.11
C GLU A 55 19.10 -4.44 22.17
N TYR A 56 20.33 -4.03 21.81
CA TYR A 56 20.55 -2.86 20.95
C TYR A 56 21.62 -3.09 19.86
N LEU A 57 21.19 -3.01 18.60
CA LEU A 57 22.06 -3.03 17.41
C LEU A 57 22.09 -1.64 16.72
N TYR A 58 23.22 -0.94 16.83
CA TYR A 58 23.29 0.48 16.42
C TYR A 58 24.51 0.83 15.54
N ASN A 59 24.26 1.54 14.43
CA ASN A 59 25.29 2.01 13.49
C ASN A 59 26.21 0.89 12.96
N CYS A 60 25.67 -0.30 12.75
CA CYS A 60 26.46 -1.45 12.32
C CYS A 60 26.32 -1.71 10.81
N THR A 61 27.32 -2.40 10.27
CA THR A 61 27.21 -3.09 8.97
C THR A 61 27.24 -4.58 9.26
N VAL A 62 26.16 -5.28 8.95
CA VAL A 62 25.91 -6.66 9.35
C VAL A 62 25.68 -7.52 8.11
N VAL A 63 26.34 -8.68 8.09
CA VAL A 63 25.98 -9.82 7.25
C VAL A 63 25.78 -11.00 8.20
N THR A 64 24.58 -11.54 8.26
CA THR A 64 24.22 -12.64 9.17
C THR A 64 23.16 -13.52 8.53
N ASP A 65 22.80 -14.64 9.14
CA ASP A 65 21.62 -15.42 8.73
C ASP A 65 20.40 -14.88 9.51
N GLU A 66 20.51 -14.66 10.82
CA GLU A 66 19.39 -14.18 11.68
C GLU A 66 19.77 -12.99 12.58
N ILE A 67 18.80 -12.10 12.83
CA ILE A 67 18.87 -11.02 13.84
C ILE A 67 17.63 -11.08 14.75
N ASP A 68 17.86 -11.23 16.06
CA ASP A 68 16.87 -10.99 17.13
C ASP A 68 17.34 -9.77 17.95
N THR A 69 16.55 -8.69 17.93
CA THR A 69 16.88 -7.50 18.74
C THR A 69 15.69 -6.64 19.16
N GLU A 70 15.73 -6.02 20.33
CA GLU A 70 14.69 -5.03 20.68
C GLU A 70 14.81 -3.77 19.80
N TYR A 71 16.03 -3.31 19.49
CA TYR A 71 16.24 -2.09 18.69
C TYR A 71 17.33 -2.23 17.61
N LEU A 72 16.92 -2.10 16.35
CA LEU A 72 17.81 -2.05 15.19
C LEU A 72 17.83 -0.63 14.56
N TYR A 73 18.96 0.09 14.71
CA TYR A 73 19.02 1.52 14.37
C TYR A 73 20.24 1.93 13.52
N ASN A 74 19.99 2.67 12.44
CA ASN A 74 21.02 3.20 11.53
C ASN A 74 21.98 2.13 10.97
N CYS A 75 21.49 0.92 10.73
CA CYS A 75 22.30 -0.18 10.25
C CYS A 75 22.20 -0.37 8.73
N THR A 76 23.21 -1.02 8.17
CA THR A 76 23.12 -1.65 6.85
C THR A 76 23.18 -3.15 7.07
N VAL A 77 22.12 -3.86 6.70
CA VAL A 77 21.91 -5.28 7.03
C VAL A 77 21.70 -6.07 5.75
N VAL A 78 22.38 -7.21 5.67
CA VAL A 78 22.06 -8.31 4.77
C VAL A 78 21.86 -9.54 5.65
N THR A 79 20.68 -10.11 5.65
CA THR A 79 20.32 -11.26 6.51
C THR A 79 19.29 -12.14 5.81
N ASP A 80 18.95 -13.30 6.37
CA ASP A 80 17.80 -14.07 5.91
C ASP A 80 16.55 -13.60 6.69
N GLU A 81 16.64 -13.43 8.02
CA GLU A 81 15.51 -13.03 8.88
C GLU A 81 15.85 -11.87 9.85
N ILE A 82 14.85 -11.01 10.12
CA ILE A 82 14.87 -9.99 11.18
C ILE A 82 13.62 -10.11 12.06
N ASP A 83 13.82 -10.33 13.36
CA ASP A 83 12.82 -10.16 14.42
C ASP A 83 13.23 -8.96 15.31
N THR A 84 12.42 -7.90 15.33
CA THR A 84 12.72 -6.73 16.18
C THR A 84 11.50 -5.92 16.61
N GLU A 85 11.50 -5.36 17.82
CA GLU A 85 10.44 -4.41 18.20
C GLU A 85 10.53 -3.10 17.38
N TYR A 86 11.74 -2.59 17.12
CA TYR A 86 11.94 -1.33 16.38
C TYR A 86 13.05 -1.39 15.33
N LEU A 87 12.67 -1.20 14.06
CA LEU A 87 13.59 -1.07 12.92
C LEU A 87 13.58 0.36 12.36
N TYR A 88 14.69 1.10 12.56
CA TYR A 88 14.72 2.55 12.28
C TYR A 88 15.94 3.02 11.49
N ASN A 89 15.71 3.81 10.42
CA ASN A 89 16.75 4.41 9.56
C ASN A 89 17.74 3.38 8.96
N CYS A 90 17.28 2.16 8.68
CA CYS A 90 18.14 1.10 8.17
C CYS A 90 18.06 0.98 6.64
N THR A 91 19.10 0.37 6.06
CA THR A 91 19.04 -0.19 4.71
C THR A 91 19.14 -1.70 4.86
N VAL A 92 18.09 -2.42 4.43
CA VAL A 92 17.91 -3.85 4.69
C VAL A 92 17.73 -4.58 3.36
N VAL A 93 18.44 -5.70 3.24
CA VAL A 93 18.15 -6.76 2.28
C VAL A 93 17.97 -8.03 3.09
N THR A 94 16.80 -8.63 3.05
CA THR A 94 16.45 -9.82 3.85
C THR A 94 15.47 -10.70 3.10
N ASP A 95 15.14 -11.88 3.60
CA ASP A 95 14.02 -12.66 3.08
C ASP A 95 12.74 -12.26 3.86
N GLU A 96 12.82 -12.17 5.20
CA GLU A 96 11.66 -11.83 6.05
C GLU A 96 11.94 -10.72 7.09
N ILE A 97 10.92 -9.91 7.40
CA ILE A 97 10.91 -8.92 8.51
C ILE A 97 9.64 -9.12 9.34
N ASP A 98 9.82 -9.38 10.64
CA ASP A 98 8.79 -9.26 11.68
C ASP A 98 9.16 -8.10 12.62
N THR A 99 8.32 -7.05 12.68
CA THR A 99 8.57 -5.93 13.59
C THR A 99 7.34 -5.18 14.05
N GLU A 100 7.31 -4.65 15.28
CA GLU A 100 6.21 -3.75 15.68
C GLU A 100 6.28 -2.41 14.91
N TYR A 101 7.49 -1.87 14.69
CA TYR A 101 7.66 -0.57 14.01
C TYR A 101 8.79 -0.56 12.97
N LEU A 102 8.43 -0.36 11.70
CA LEU A 102 9.35 -0.08 10.60
C LEU A 102 9.32 1.41 10.19
N TYR A 103 10.43 2.13 10.41
CA TYR A 103 10.45 3.59 10.21
C TYR A 103 11.67 4.11 9.44
N ASN A 104 11.42 4.94 8.41
CA ASN A 104 12.44 5.58 7.57
C ASN A 104 13.47 4.60 6.96
N CYS A 105 13.05 3.39 6.64
CA CYS A 105 13.95 2.37 6.09
C CYS A 105 13.89 2.33 4.56
N THR A 106 14.95 1.78 3.97
CA THR A 106 14.94 1.28 2.59
C THR A 106 15.07 -0.23 2.66
N VAL A 107 14.05 -0.94 2.18
CA VAL A 107 13.91 -2.39 2.35
C VAL A 107 13.77 -3.05 0.99
N VAL A 108 14.49 -4.16 0.83
CA VAL A 108 14.25 -5.18 -0.19
C VAL A 108 14.08 -6.49 0.57
N THR A 109 12.93 -7.12 0.47
CA THR A 109 12.60 -8.35 1.19
C THR A 109 11.65 -9.22 0.38
N ASP A 110 11.35 -10.44 0.82
CA ASP A 110 10.25 -11.22 0.24
C ASP A 110 8.96 -10.90 1.02
N GLU A 111 9.00 -10.86 2.36
CA GLU A 111 7.82 -10.60 3.20
C GLU A 111 8.06 -9.53 4.29
N ILE A 112 7.01 -8.77 4.63
CA ILE A 112 6.96 -7.85 5.79
C ILE A 112 5.68 -8.10 6.59
N ASP A 113 5.85 -8.39 7.88
CA ASP A 113 4.80 -8.34 8.91
C ASP A 113 5.12 -7.21 9.90
N THR A 114 4.25 -6.20 10.00
CA THR A 114 4.45 -5.12 10.98
C THR A 114 3.19 -4.42 11.44
N GLU A 115 3.13 -3.94 12.69
CA GLU A 115 2.01 -3.08 13.11
C GLU A 115 2.07 -1.70 12.41
N TYR A 116 3.26 -1.12 12.23
CA TYR A 116 3.42 0.21 11.62
C TYR A 116 4.56 0.30 10.62
N LEU A 117 4.22 0.60 9.35
CA LEU A 117 5.17 0.87 8.28
C LEU A 117 5.14 2.35 7.84
N TYR A 118 6.18 3.12 8.19
CA TYR A 118 6.16 4.58 8.06
C TYR A 118 7.39 5.19 7.36
N ASN A 119 7.14 6.05 6.37
CA ASN A 119 8.17 6.77 5.60
C ASN A 119 9.23 5.85 4.95
N CYS A 120 8.85 4.64 4.56
CA CYS A 120 9.77 3.67 3.98
C CYS A 120 9.75 3.70 2.45
N THR A 121 10.83 3.20 1.86
CA THR A 121 10.86 2.77 0.45
C THR A 121 11.01 1.26 0.45
N VAL A 122 10.03 0.55 -0.09
CA VAL A 122 9.91 -0.91 0.00
C VAL A 122 9.81 -1.52 -1.39
N VAL A 123 10.57 -2.59 -1.59
CA VAL A 123 10.36 -3.56 -2.66
C VAL A 123 10.22 -4.92 -1.97
N THR A 124 9.07 -5.57 -2.13
CA THR A 124 8.77 -6.85 -1.47
C THR A 124 7.85 -7.69 -2.34
N ASP A 125 7.57 -8.94 -1.97
CA ASP A 125 6.51 -9.72 -2.60
C ASP A 125 5.18 -9.46 -1.84
N GLU A 126 5.20 -9.49 -0.50
CA GLU A 126 4.00 -9.30 0.34
C GLU A 126 4.20 -8.27 1.48
N ILE A 127 3.12 -7.55 1.83
CA ILE A 127 3.02 -6.68 3.02
C ILE A 127 1.76 -7.01 3.80
N ASP A 128 1.90 -7.37 5.07
CA ASP A 128 0.84 -7.41 6.08
C ASP A 128 1.11 -6.33 7.14
N THR A 129 0.22 -5.35 7.27
CA THR A 129 0.39 -4.30 8.29
C THR A 129 -0.90 -3.63 8.77
N GLU A 130 -1.01 -3.24 10.04
CA GLU A 130 -2.15 -2.42 10.48
C GLU A 130 -2.11 -1.01 9.84
N TYR A 131 -0.92 -0.39 9.74
CA TYR A 131 -0.79 0.97 9.20
C TYR A 131 0.36 1.15 8.21
N LEU A 132 0.03 1.47 6.97
CA LEU A 132 0.97 1.82 5.90
C LEU A 132 0.91 3.32 5.56
N TYR A 133 1.94 4.09 5.94
CA TYR A 133 1.88 5.57 5.89
C TYR A 133 3.11 6.24 5.23
N ASN A 134 2.85 7.14 4.28
CA ASN A 134 3.86 7.94 3.56
C ASN A 134 4.97 7.10 2.89
N CYS A 135 4.63 5.91 2.38
CA CYS A 135 5.60 5.00 1.80
C CYS A 135 5.60 5.07 0.27
N THR A 136 6.72 4.63 -0.32
CA THR A 136 6.79 4.27 -1.73
C THR A 136 6.99 2.77 -1.80
N VAL A 137 6.03 2.06 -2.39
CA VAL A 137 5.93 0.60 -2.35
C VAL A 137 5.86 0.05 -3.77
N VAL A 138 6.64 -1.00 -4.02
CA VAL A 138 6.48 -1.93 -5.13
C VAL A 138 6.36 -3.31 -4.52
N THR A 139 5.23 -3.98 -4.72
CA THR A 139 4.94 -5.29 -4.13
C THR A 139 4.06 -6.12 -5.05
N ASP A 140 3.79 -7.38 -4.74
CA ASP A 140 2.75 -8.15 -5.44
C ASP A 140 1.42 -7.96 -4.68
N GLU A 141 1.41 -8.07 -3.35
CA GLU A 141 0.20 -7.94 -2.53
C GLU A 141 0.35 -6.98 -1.33
N ILE A 142 -0.75 -6.29 -0.96
CA ILE A 142 -0.88 -5.49 0.26
C ILE A 142 -2.16 -5.87 1.00
N ASP A 143 -2.02 -6.32 2.25
CA ASP A 143 -3.12 -6.43 3.23
C ASP A 143 -2.87 -5.39 4.35
N THR A 144 -3.79 -4.44 4.52
CA THR A 144 -3.67 -3.44 5.59
C THR A 144 -4.99 -2.83 6.06
N GLU A 145 -5.12 -2.50 7.36
CA GLU A 145 -6.29 -1.74 7.81
C GLU A 145 -6.28 -0.30 7.24
N TYR A 146 -5.11 0.36 7.19
CA TYR A 146 -5.00 1.75 6.73
C TYR A 146 -3.83 2.00 5.76
N LEU A 147 -4.15 2.37 4.53
CA LEU A 147 -3.19 2.81 3.51
C LEU A 147 -3.29 4.32 3.24
N TYR A 148 -2.29 5.11 3.67
CA TYR A 148 -2.36 6.57 3.68
C TYR A 148 -1.15 7.29 3.06
N ASN A 149 -1.41 8.23 2.15
CA ASN A 149 -0.39 9.07 1.49
C ASN A 149 0.74 8.28 0.80
N CYS A 150 0.46 7.09 0.29
CA CYS A 150 1.44 6.23 -0.34
C CYS A 150 1.47 6.41 -1.87
N THR A 151 2.61 6.07 -2.46
CA THR A 151 2.70 5.77 -3.90
C THR A 151 2.93 4.27 -4.04
N VAL A 152 2.00 3.58 -4.67
CA VAL A 152 1.94 2.11 -4.71
C VAL A 152 1.92 1.64 -6.15
N VAL A 153 2.72 0.61 -6.43
CA VAL A 153 2.60 -0.27 -7.60
C VAL A 153 2.50 -1.68 -7.06
N THR A 154 1.39 -2.36 -7.32
CA THR A 154 1.12 -3.71 -6.80
C THR A 154 0.27 -4.51 -7.76
N ASP A 155 0.04 -5.80 -7.52
CA ASP A 155 -0.98 -6.55 -8.27
C ASP A 155 -2.33 -6.43 -7.53
N GLU A 156 -2.35 -6.60 -6.20
CA GLU A 156 -3.59 -6.55 -5.39
C GLU A 156 -3.48 -5.63 -4.16
N ILE A 157 -4.59 -4.99 -3.78
CA ILE A 157 -4.76 -4.24 -2.52
C ILE A 157 -6.06 -4.70 -1.83
N ASP A 158 -5.92 -5.20 -0.60
CA ASP A 158 -7.02 -5.39 0.36
C ASP A 158 -6.83 -4.41 1.54
N THR A 159 -7.77 -3.48 1.73
CA THR A 159 -7.69 -2.53 2.86
C THR A 159 -9.03 -1.98 3.33
N GLU A 160 -9.19 -1.70 4.63
CA GLU A 160 -10.39 -1.00 5.09
C GLU A 160 -10.40 0.47 4.58
N TYR A 161 -9.25 1.16 4.60
CA TYR A 161 -9.16 2.57 4.21
C TYR A 161 -7.98 2.89 3.28
N LEU A 162 -8.29 3.31 2.05
CA LEU A 162 -7.33 3.81 1.06
C LEU A 162 -7.46 5.33 0.87
N TYR A 163 -6.50 6.11 1.36
CA TYR A 163 -6.62 7.59 1.43
C TYR A 163 -5.40 8.36 0.90
N ASN A 164 -5.65 9.34 0.02
CA ASN A 164 -4.65 10.24 -0.57
C ASN A 164 -3.49 9.51 -1.30
N CYS A 165 -3.74 8.34 -1.85
CA CYS A 165 -2.71 7.53 -2.51
C CYS A 165 -2.66 7.79 -4.03
N THR A 166 -1.50 7.49 -4.61
CA THR A 166 -1.36 7.27 -6.06
C THR A 166 -1.10 5.79 -6.26
N VAL A 167 -2.01 5.11 -6.97
CA VAL A 167 -2.03 3.64 -7.07
C VAL A 167 -2.02 3.23 -8.54
N VAL A 168 -1.19 2.24 -8.85
CA VAL A 168 -1.27 1.43 -10.06
C VAL A 168 -1.35 -0.02 -9.58
N THR A 169 -2.44 -0.71 -9.89
CA THR A 169 -2.67 -2.09 -9.44
C THR A 169 -3.49 -2.87 -10.46
N ASP A 170 -3.70 -4.16 -10.29
CA ASP A 170 -4.67 -4.91 -11.08
C ASP A 170 -6.05 -4.85 -10.37
N GLU A 171 -6.09 -5.09 -9.05
CA GLU A 171 -7.35 -5.11 -8.27
C GLU A 171 -7.27 -4.26 -6.99
N ILE A 172 -8.40 -3.65 -6.60
CA ILE A 172 -8.62 -2.96 -5.31
C ILE A 172 -9.90 -3.50 -4.66
N ASP A 173 -9.79 -4.05 -3.46
CA ASP A 173 -10.89 -4.31 -2.53
C ASP A 173 -10.74 -3.38 -1.31
N THR A 174 -11.71 -2.49 -1.09
CA THR A 174 -11.68 -1.60 0.08
C THR A 174 -13.03 -1.10 0.55
N GLU A 175 -13.22 -0.89 1.86
CA GLU A 175 -14.45 -0.23 2.33
C GLU A 175 -14.48 1.27 1.90
N TYR A 176 -13.35 1.97 1.96
CA TYR A 176 -13.29 3.41 1.64
C TYR A 176 -12.10 3.81 0.76
N LEU A 177 -12.39 4.28 -0.46
CA LEU A 177 -11.43 4.86 -1.39
C LEU A 177 -11.59 6.38 -1.53
N TYR A 178 -10.64 7.16 -0.98
CA TYR A 178 -10.78 8.62 -0.84
C TYR A 178 -9.58 9.45 -1.33
N ASN A 179 -9.86 10.46 -2.15
CA ASN A 179 -8.86 11.41 -2.70
C ASN A 179 -7.67 10.74 -3.41
N CYS A 180 -7.88 9.59 -4.03
CA CYS A 180 -6.83 8.84 -4.71
C CYS A 180 -6.75 9.17 -6.20
N THR A 181 -5.58 8.93 -6.78
CA THR A 181 -5.41 8.78 -8.23
C THR A 181 -5.10 7.33 -8.51
N VAL A 182 -5.98 6.66 -9.27
CA VAL A 182 -5.98 5.21 -9.44
C VAL A 182 -5.93 4.87 -10.93
N VAL A 183 -5.06 3.91 -11.26
CA VAL A 183 -5.10 3.15 -12.51
C VAL A 183 -5.16 1.68 -12.11
N THR A 184 -6.23 0.99 -12.45
CA THR A 184 -6.44 -0.42 -12.08
C THR A 184 -7.21 -1.17 -13.15
N ASP A 185 -7.38 -2.48 -13.04
CA ASP A 185 -8.34 -3.21 -13.88
C ASP A 185 -9.72 -3.21 -13.20
N GLU A 186 -9.78 -3.52 -11.89
CA GLU A 186 -11.04 -3.61 -11.14
C GLU A 186 -11.02 -2.82 -9.81
N ILE A 187 -12.18 -2.27 -9.41
CA ILE A 187 -12.43 -1.66 -8.10
C ILE A 187 -13.72 -2.25 -7.50
N ASP A 188 -13.61 -2.85 -6.32
CA ASP A 188 -14.73 -3.17 -5.42
C ASP A 188 -14.63 -2.29 -4.16
N THR A 189 -15.63 -1.44 -3.91
CA THR A 189 -15.63 -0.60 -2.71
C THR A 189 -17.01 -0.15 -2.24
N GLU A 190 -17.23 -0.01 -0.92
CA GLU A 190 -18.48 0.62 -0.45
C GLU A 190 -18.53 2.12 -0.81
N TYR A 191 -17.41 2.84 -0.70
CA TYR A 191 -17.37 4.29 -0.94
C TYR A 191 -16.17 4.75 -1.80
N LEU A 192 -16.46 5.26 -3.00
CA LEU A 192 -15.49 5.90 -3.89
C LEU A 192 -15.70 7.43 -3.95
N TYR A 193 -14.80 8.20 -3.34
CA TYR A 193 -14.98 9.65 -3.14
C TYR A 193 -13.79 10.53 -3.56
N ASN A 194 -14.05 11.59 -4.34
CA ASN A 194 -13.06 12.58 -4.79
C ASN A 194 -11.85 11.97 -5.54
N CYS A 195 -12.02 10.84 -6.20
CA CYS A 195 -10.92 10.16 -6.90
C CYS A 195 -10.83 10.56 -8.39
N THR A 196 -9.65 10.37 -8.95
CA THR A 196 -9.45 10.31 -10.40
C THR A 196 -9.11 8.86 -10.75
N VAL A 197 -9.96 8.22 -11.54
CA VAL A 197 -9.91 6.77 -11.79
C VAL A 197 -9.83 6.50 -13.28
N VAL A 198 -8.94 5.59 -13.66
CA VAL A 198 -8.93 4.89 -14.94
C VAL A 198 -8.96 3.40 -14.62
N THR A 199 -10.00 2.69 -15.04
CA THR A 199 -10.19 1.27 -14.73
C THR A 199 -10.93 0.55 -15.85
N ASP A 200 -11.07 -0.77 -15.79
CA ASP A 200 -11.99 -1.49 -16.68
C ASP A 200 -13.38 -1.57 -16.01
N GLU A 201 -13.46 -1.92 -14.73
CA GLU A 201 -14.73 -2.07 -14.00
C GLU A 201 -14.75 -1.34 -12.63
N ILE A 202 -15.93 -0.84 -12.24
CA ILE A 202 -16.21 -0.30 -10.90
C ILE A 202 -17.50 -0.94 -10.36
N ASP A 203 -17.41 -1.60 -9.21
CA ASP A 203 -18.52 -1.98 -8.35
C ASP A 203 -18.47 -1.17 -7.04
N THR A 204 -19.49 -0.35 -6.78
CA THR A 204 -19.53 0.43 -5.54
C THR A 204 -20.92 0.83 -5.07
N GLU A 205 -21.17 0.90 -3.75
CA GLU A 205 -22.45 1.47 -3.28
C GLU A 205 -22.53 2.98 -3.56
N TYR A 206 -21.44 3.73 -3.38
CA TYR A 206 -21.43 5.19 -3.55
C TYR A 206 -20.23 5.72 -4.36
N LEU A 207 -20.51 6.27 -5.55
CA LEU A 207 -19.54 6.97 -6.39
C LEU A 207 -19.77 8.49 -6.39
N TYR A 208 -18.89 9.27 -5.74
CA TYR A 208 -19.13 10.69 -5.47
C TYR A 208 -17.94 11.62 -5.81
N ASN A 209 -18.21 12.71 -6.54
CA ASN A 209 -17.24 13.75 -6.93
C ASN A 209 -16.00 13.21 -7.69
N CYS A 210 -16.12 12.11 -8.41
CA CYS A 210 -15.01 11.50 -9.11
C CYS A 210 -14.90 11.96 -10.57
N THR A 211 -13.70 11.84 -11.12
CA THR A 211 -13.48 11.84 -12.58
C THR A 211 -13.09 10.44 -12.98
N VAL A 212 -13.91 9.79 -13.82
CA VAL A 212 -13.82 8.36 -14.14
C VAL A 212 -13.71 8.16 -15.63
N VAL A 213 -12.79 7.29 -16.04
CA VAL A 213 -12.75 6.65 -17.35
C VAL A 213 -12.75 5.15 -17.10
N THR A 214 -13.78 4.44 -17.57
CA THR A 214 -13.93 3.00 -17.33
C THR A 214 -14.64 2.31 -18.48
N ASP A 215 -14.75 0.99 -18.49
CA ASP A 215 -15.63 0.30 -19.44
C ASP A 215 -17.03 0.16 -18.81
N GLU A 216 -17.12 -0.27 -17.54
CA GLU A 216 -18.39 -0.49 -16.85
C GLU A 216 -18.45 0.18 -15.45
N ILE A 217 -19.65 0.62 -15.05
CA ILE A 217 -19.97 1.09 -13.69
C ILE A 217 -21.24 0.40 -13.20
N ASP A 218 -21.17 -0.30 -12.08
CA ASP A 218 -22.30 -0.74 -11.27
C ASP A 218 -22.29 0.02 -9.92
N THR A 219 -23.33 0.80 -9.64
CA THR A 219 -23.42 1.52 -8.36
C THR A 219 -24.83 1.88 -7.90
N GLU A 220 -25.11 1.87 -6.61
CA GLU A 220 -26.40 2.40 -6.13
C GLU A 220 -26.51 3.91 -6.35
N TYR A 221 -25.44 4.68 -6.10
CA TYR A 221 -25.45 6.15 -6.23
C TYR A 221 -24.25 6.72 -6.98
N LEU A 222 -24.53 7.32 -8.15
CA LEU A 222 -23.56 8.08 -8.93
C LEU A 222 -23.83 9.60 -8.87
N TYR A 223 -22.97 10.36 -8.17
CA TYR A 223 -23.23 11.76 -7.83
C TYR A 223 -22.06 12.73 -8.10
N ASN A 224 -22.35 13.85 -8.78
CA ASN A 224 -21.39 14.93 -9.10
C ASN A 224 -20.13 14.45 -9.85
N CYS A 225 -20.22 13.37 -10.61
CA CYS A 225 -19.07 12.81 -11.33
C CYS A 225 -18.97 13.35 -12.76
N THR A 226 -17.75 13.29 -13.31
CA THR A 226 -17.51 13.37 -14.75
C THR A 226 -17.08 12.00 -15.23
N VAL A 227 -17.85 11.38 -16.11
CA VAL A 227 -17.72 9.97 -16.49
C VAL A 227 -17.59 9.84 -18.00
N VAL A 228 -16.65 9.02 -18.43
CA VAL A 228 -16.57 8.44 -19.78
C VAL A 228 -16.54 6.93 -19.59
N THR A 229 -17.54 6.22 -20.11
CA THR A 229 -17.67 4.77 -19.92
C THR A 229 -18.34 4.12 -21.13
N ASP A 230 -18.41 2.80 -21.20
CA ASP A 230 -19.25 2.12 -22.19
C ASP A 230 -20.67 1.91 -21.59
N GLU A 231 -20.76 1.41 -20.36
CA GLU A 231 -22.04 1.13 -19.68
C GLU A 231 -22.14 1.73 -18.27
N ILE A 232 -23.36 2.12 -17.86
CA ILE A 232 -23.70 2.52 -16.49
C ILE A 232 -24.97 1.78 -16.06
N ASP A 233 -24.89 1.02 -14.97
CA ASP A 233 -26.03 0.52 -14.19
C ASP A 233 -26.05 1.25 -12.83
N THR A 234 -27.12 1.99 -12.53
CA THR A 234 -27.24 2.66 -11.23
C THR A 234 -28.67 2.97 -10.80
N GLU A 235 -28.98 2.88 -9.50
CA GLU A 235 -30.30 3.33 -9.03
C GLU A 235 -30.46 4.86 -9.18
N TYR A 236 -29.41 5.64 -8.87
CA TYR A 236 -29.46 7.11 -8.89
C TYR A 236 -28.27 7.77 -9.60
N LEU A 237 -28.54 8.40 -10.74
CA LEU A 237 -27.58 9.23 -11.48
C LEU A 237 -27.88 10.73 -11.33
N TYR A 238 -27.04 11.47 -10.59
CA TYR A 238 -27.33 12.85 -10.18
C TYR A 238 -26.18 13.85 -10.40
N ASN A 239 -26.49 14.99 -11.02
CA ASN A 239 -25.55 16.10 -11.28
C ASN A 239 -24.27 15.69 -12.05
N CYS A 240 -24.31 14.62 -12.83
CA CYS A 240 -23.14 14.12 -13.55
C CYS A 240 -23.02 14.73 -14.96
N THR A 241 -21.80 14.73 -15.48
CA THR A 241 -21.53 14.89 -16.91
C THR A 241 -21.05 13.55 -17.44
N VAL A 242 -21.80 12.96 -18.37
CA VAL A 242 -21.63 11.57 -18.81
C VAL A 242 -21.49 11.51 -20.33
N VAL A 243 -20.51 10.74 -20.79
CA VAL A 243 -20.41 10.23 -22.16
C VAL A 243 -20.35 8.71 -22.05
N THR A 244 -21.33 8.01 -22.61
CA THR A 244 -21.43 6.55 -22.50
C THR A 244 -22.07 5.93 -23.73
N ASP A 245 -22.09 4.61 -23.88
CA ASP A 245 -22.90 3.96 -24.91
C ASP A 245 -24.31 3.66 -24.35
N GLU A 246 -24.40 3.11 -23.13
CA GLU A 246 -25.67 2.76 -22.50
C GLU A 246 -25.81 3.30 -21.05
N ILE A 247 -27.05 3.60 -20.65
CA ILE A 247 -27.42 3.94 -19.26
C ILE A 247 -28.68 3.15 -18.89
N ASP A 248 -28.61 2.37 -17.82
CA ASP A 248 -29.77 1.83 -17.08
C ASP A 248 -29.82 2.52 -15.71
N THR A 249 -30.92 3.24 -15.43
CA THR A 249 -31.09 3.86 -14.11
C THR A 249 -32.53 4.14 -13.71
N GLU A 250 -32.89 3.96 -12.43
CA GLU A 250 -34.23 4.36 -11.97
C GLU A 250 -34.39 5.90 -12.04
N TYR A 251 -33.38 6.67 -11.63
CA TYR A 251 -33.44 8.13 -11.55
C TYR A 251 -32.26 8.86 -12.21
N LEU A 252 -32.53 9.57 -13.31
CA LEU A 252 -31.59 10.45 -13.99
C LEU A 252 -31.92 11.94 -13.78
N TYR A 253 -31.12 12.64 -12.97
CA TYR A 253 -31.44 14.00 -12.50
C TYR A 253 -30.30 15.03 -12.67
N ASN A 254 -30.61 16.18 -13.25
CA ASN A 254 -29.69 17.32 -13.45
C ASN A 254 -28.39 16.97 -14.22
N CYS A 255 -28.39 15.89 -15.02
CA CYS A 255 -27.21 15.45 -15.74
C CYS A 255 -27.09 16.11 -17.12
N THR A 256 -25.85 16.18 -17.61
CA THR A 256 -25.56 16.41 -19.04
C THR A 256 -25.03 15.10 -19.62
N VAL A 257 -25.76 14.52 -20.57
CA VAL A 257 -25.53 13.17 -21.07
C VAL A 257 -25.39 13.17 -22.59
N VAL A 258 -24.40 12.42 -23.09
CA VAL A 258 -24.28 11.99 -24.48
C VAL A 258 -24.19 10.47 -24.46
N THR A 259 -25.16 9.78 -25.06
CA THR A 259 -25.25 8.31 -24.98
C THR A 259 -25.97 7.72 -26.18
N ASP A 260 -25.73 6.46 -26.54
CA ASP A 260 -26.49 5.82 -27.61
C ASP A 260 -27.89 5.47 -27.10
N GLU A 261 -27.99 4.83 -25.93
CA GLU A 261 -29.27 4.41 -25.33
C GLU A 261 -29.44 4.88 -23.87
N ILE A 262 -30.70 5.11 -23.45
CA ILE A 262 -31.10 5.36 -22.06
C ILE A 262 -32.35 4.53 -21.75
N ASP A 263 -32.29 3.71 -20.70
CA ASP A 263 -33.45 3.19 -19.99
C ASP A 263 -33.55 3.87 -18.62
N THR A 264 -34.65 4.60 -18.37
CA THR A 264 -34.86 5.20 -17.04
C THR A 264 -36.32 5.44 -16.67
N GLU A 265 -36.72 5.15 -15.43
CA GLU A 265 -38.08 5.48 -14.97
C GLU A 265 -38.28 7.02 -14.92
N TYR A 266 -37.30 7.77 -14.41
CA TYR A 266 -37.41 9.21 -14.18
C TYR A 266 -36.26 10.03 -14.78
N LEU A 267 -36.56 10.82 -15.82
CA LEU A 267 -35.63 11.76 -16.44
C LEU A 267 -36.00 13.23 -16.13
N TYR A 268 -35.20 13.92 -15.30
CA TYR A 268 -35.51 15.25 -14.77
C TYR A 268 -34.39 16.29 -14.88
N ASN A 269 -34.69 17.46 -15.44
CA ASN A 269 -33.76 18.59 -15.59
C ASN A 269 -32.46 18.29 -16.37
N CYS A 270 -32.44 17.25 -17.20
CA CYS A 270 -31.24 16.84 -17.92
C CYS A 270 -31.10 17.53 -19.28
N THR A 271 -29.87 17.62 -19.77
CA THR A 271 -29.59 17.89 -21.19
C THR A 271 -29.02 16.62 -21.81
N VAL A 272 -29.72 16.04 -22.78
CA VAL A 272 -29.43 14.70 -23.31
C VAL A 272 -29.29 14.78 -24.83
N VAL A 273 -28.24 14.14 -25.35
CA VAL A 273 -28.06 13.81 -26.77
C VAL A 273 -27.99 12.29 -26.88
N THR A 274 -28.91 11.67 -27.62
CA THR A 274 -29.00 10.20 -27.67
C THR A 274 -29.82 9.67 -28.83
N ASP A 275 -29.56 8.44 -29.26
CA ASP A 275 -30.26 7.79 -30.36
C ASP A 275 -31.60 7.21 -29.86
N GLU A 276 -31.62 6.55 -28.70
CA GLU A 276 -32.83 5.93 -28.12
C GLU A 276 -33.04 6.31 -26.64
N ILE A 277 -34.30 6.56 -26.25
CA ILE A 277 -34.69 6.78 -24.85
C ILE A 277 -35.97 6.01 -24.56
N ASP A 278 -35.93 5.13 -23.58
CA ASP A 278 -37.10 4.65 -22.85
C ASP A 278 -37.23 5.39 -21.51
N THR A 279 -38.37 6.05 -21.29
CA THR A 279 -38.66 6.66 -19.99
C THR A 279 -40.14 6.81 -19.71
N GLU A 280 -40.55 6.54 -18.47
CA GLU A 280 -41.93 6.77 -18.03
C GLU A 280 -42.19 8.26 -17.76
N TYR A 281 -41.22 8.98 -17.17
CA TYR A 281 -41.38 10.36 -16.73
C TYR A 281 -40.28 11.29 -17.24
N LEU A 282 -40.63 12.15 -18.21
CA LEU A 282 -39.76 13.22 -18.71
C LEU A 282 -40.20 14.60 -18.18
N TYR A 283 -39.32 15.32 -17.45
CA TYR A 283 -39.63 16.66 -16.95
C TYR A 283 -38.47 17.66 -17.08
N ASN A 284 -38.75 18.79 -17.74
CA ASN A 284 -37.82 19.92 -17.88
C ASN A 284 -36.45 19.57 -18.48
N CYS A 285 -36.42 18.55 -19.35
CA CYS A 285 -35.22 18.13 -20.06
C CYS A 285 -35.14 18.74 -21.46
N THR A 286 -33.92 18.93 -21.95
CA THR A 286 -33.64 19.20 -23.36
C THR A 286 -33.08 17.93 -23.98
N VAL A 287 -33.84 17.30 -24.88
CA VAL A 287 -33.45 16.06 -25.55
C VAL A 287 -33.22 16.34 -27.03
N VAL A 288 -32.09 15.89 -27.55
CA VAL A 288 -31.75 15.89 -28.98
C VAL A 288 -31.54 14.45 -29.41
N THR A 289 -32.34 14.00 -30.39
CA THR A 289 -32.27 12.66 -30.97
C THR A 289 -31.92 12.77 -32.46
N ASP A 290 -31.00 11.97 -32.96
CA ASP A 290 -30.62 11.91 -34.40
C ASP A 290 -31.23 10.71 -35.14
#